data_AF-B9IRJ0-F1
#
_entry.id   AF-B9IRJ0-F1
#
_cell.length_a   1.000
_cell.length_b   1.000
_cell.length_c   1.000
_cell.angle_alpha   90.00
_cell.angle_beta   90.00
_cell.angle_gamma   90.00
#
_symmetry.space_group_name_H-M   'P 1'
#
loop_
_entity.id
_entity.type
_entity.pdbx_description
1 polymer ?
#
loop_
_entity_poly.entity_id
_entity_poly.type
_entity_poly.pdbx_seq_one_letter_code
_entity_poly.pdbx_strand_id
1 'polypeptide(L)'
;MLGFPAWVFDVMFCISSWSSTFAFAILFKKIYPGQSFIQFVKDKFKNKLKVSVLLIVSAIQTFIFLMILFVVSKNSEVDSIFTVSSWGMLIYFFVKNFLAGPLGEELGWRGFAQIELQKKYSPLKASIIIGFWWGMWHLPIWFTTGFFGMDLMKYILFFMISIICIKIVMTAFYNLNQNLIIPIIIHQFFNFFIGILNGNLIDLIMYNAMFYLVVAVLMIVINPKRVLYGTGDINSKNEKY
;
A
#
# COMPACT_ATOMS: atom_id res chain seq x y z
N MET A 1 -14.85 0.67 -27.50
CA MET A 1 -13.63 1.25 -26.89
C MET A 1 -13.15 2.41 -27.75
N LEU A 2 -12.62 3.49 -27.16
CA LEU A 2 -12.30 4.77 -27.81
C LEU A 2 -11.18 4.75 -28.88
N GLY A 3 -10.75 3.57 -29.36
CA GLY A 3 -9.75 3.45 -30.43
C GLY A 3 -8.31 3.84 -30.06
N PHE A 4 -8.03 4.22 -28.80
CA PHE A 4 -6.69 4.62 -28.38
C PHE A 4 -5.73 3.43 -28.22
N PRO A 5 -4.42 3.63 -28.44
CA PRO A 5 -3.40 2.63 -28.13
C PRO A 5 -3.36 2.27 -26.64
N ALA A 6 -2.99 1.02 -26.32
CA ALA A 6 -2.91 0.52 -24.93
C ALA A 6 -2.00 1.37 -24.02
N TRP A 7 -0.89 1.91 -24.56
CA TRP A 7 0.03 2.75 -23.78
C TRP A 7 -0.62 4.04 -23.28
N VAL A 8 -1.64 4.57 -23.97
CA VAL A 8 -2.37 5.77 -23.51
C VAL A 8 -3.12 5.45 -22.22
N PHE A 9 -3.76 4.28 -22.14
CA PHE A 9 -4.45 3.84 -20.93
C PHE A 9 -3.46 3.62 -19.78
N ASP A 10 -2.29 3.05 -20.06
CA ASP A 10 -1.24 2.86 -19.04
C ASP A 10 -0.73 4.19 -18.47
N VAL A 11 -0.53 5.20 -19.33
CA VAL A 11 -0.12 6.54 -18.90
C VAL A 11 -1.23 7.22 -18.11
N MET A 12 -2.49 7.15 -18.56
CA MET A 12 -3.62 7.73 -17.82
C MET A 12 -3.84 7.04 -16.47
N PHE A 13 -3.68 5.72 -16.41
CA PHE A 13 -3.73 4.96 -15.16
C PHE A 13 -2.62 5.41 -14.22
N CYS A 14 -1.38 5.54 -14.72
CA CYS A 14 -0.25 6.05 -13.94
C CYS A 14 -0.53 7.46 -13.40
N ILE A 15 -0.94 8.41 -14.24
CA ILE A 15 -1.25 9.79 -13.79
C ILE A 15 -2.38 9.80 -12.75
N SER A 16 -3.42 8.98 -12.95
CA SER A 16 -4.54 8.87 -12.02
C SER A 16 -4.10 8.34 -10.66
N SER A 17 -3.14 7.40 -10.62
CA SER A 17 -2.59 6.88 -9.37
C SER A 17 -1.87 7.95 -8.53
N TRP A 18 -1.35 9.01 -9.17
CA TRP A 18 -0.68 10.12 -8.48
C TRP A 18 -1.66 11.16 -7.91
N SER A 19 -2.98 10.98 -8.10
CA SER A 19 -3.98 11.99 -7.71
C SER A 19 -3.94 12.37 -6.23
N SER A 20 -3.62 11.44 -5.31
CA SER A 20 -3.47 11.76 -3.89
C SER A 20 -2.28 12.69 -3.61
N THR A 21 -1.15 12.47 -4.29
CA THR A 21 0.03 13.33 -4.20
C THR A 21 -0.19 14.67 -4.90
N PHE A 22 -0.88 14.70 -6.04
CA PHE A 22 -1.24 15.96 -6.69
C PHE A 22 -2.18 16.78 -5.83
N ALA A 23 -3.22 16.17 -5.25
CA ALA A 23 -4.12 16.84 -4.32
C ALA A 23 -3.34 17.43 -3.13
N PHE A 24 -2.41 16.66 -2.56
CA PHE A 24 -1.54 17.14 -1.50
C PHE A 24 -0.65 18.31 -1.95
N ALA A 25 0.00 18.20 -3.12
CA ALA A 25 0.88 19.23 -3.65
C ALA A 25 0.13 20.56 -3.92
N ILE A 26 -1.08 20.49 -4.48
CA ILE A 26 -1.95 21.64 -4.73
C ILE A 26 -2.34 22.32 -3.41
N LEU A 27 -2.68 21.52 -2.39
CA LEU A 27 -3.10 22.04 -1.08
C LEU A 27 -1.93 22.40 -0.16
N PHE A 28 -0.69 22.06 -0.54
CA PHE A 28 0.47 22.13 0.35
C PHE A 28 0.66 23.50 0.98
N LYS A 29 0.64 24.57 0.18
CA LYS A 29 0.86 25.94 0.66
C LYS A 29 -0.23 26.44 1.60
N LYS A 30 -1.45 25.90 1.49
CA LYS A 30 -2.56 26.20 2.39
C LYS A 30 -2.42 25.46 3.73
N ILE A 31 -1.92 24.23 3.68
CA ILE A 31 -1.76 23.36 4.86
C ILE A 31 -0.49 23.71 5.65
N TYR A 32 0.61 24.03 4.95
CA TYR A 32 1.90 24.41 5.53
C TYR A 32 2.36 25.77 4.99
N PRO A 33 1.74 26.88 5.45
CA PRO A 33 2.14 28.22 5.04
C PRO A 33 3.62 28.49 5.33
N GLY A 34 4.32 29.15 4.41
CA GLY A 34 5.73 29.51 4.56
C GLY A 34 6.75 28.37 4.39
N GLN A 35 6.32 27.10 4.31
CA GLN A 35 7.24 25.97 4.13
C GLN A 35 7.56 25.70 2.64
N SER A 36 8.70 25.06 2.40
CA SER A 36 9.10 24.57 1.08
C SER A 36 8.59 23.14 0.86
N PHE A 37 7.84 22.93 -0.23
CA PHE A 37 7.34 21.60 -0.60
C PHE A 37 8.47 20.60 -0.83
N ILE A 38 9.51 21.01 -1.56
CA ILE A 38 10.67 20.16 -1.86
C ILE A 38 11.37 19.74 -0.57
N GLN A 39 11.53 20.67 0.39
CA GLN A 39 12.14 20.34 1.67
C GLN A 39 11.27 19.36 2.47
N PHE A 40 9.95 19.59 2.51
CA PHE A 40 9.01 18.66 3.16
C PHE A 40 9.11 17.25 2.58
N VAL A 41 9.19 17.12 1.25
CA VAL A 41 9.35 15.81 0.59
C VAL A 41 10.68 15.18 0.98
N LYS A 42 11.79 15.91 0.89
CA LYS A 42 13.12 15.42 1.31
C LYS A 42 13.11 14.94 2.76
N ASP A 43 12.40 15.64 3.64
CA ASP A 43 12.29 15.28 5.05
C ASP A 43 11.58 13.95 5.29
N LYS A 44 10.77 13.45 4.34
CA LYS A 44 10.16 12.11 4.43
C LYS A 44 11.14 10.97 4.17
N PHE A 45 12.30 11.28 3.61
CA PHE A 45 13.36 10.32 3.27
C PHE A 45 14.64 10.52 4.11
N LYS A 46 14.69 11.56 4.96
CA LYS A 46 15.92 11.95 5.68
C LYS A 46 16.44 10.92 6.67
N ASN A 47 15.54 10.15 7.30
CA ASN A 47 15.93 9.23 8.37
C ASN A 47 16.67 8.02 7.77
N LYS A 48 17.84 7.68 8.34
CA LYS A 48 18.61 6.50 7.90
C LYS A 48 17.73 5.24 7.95
N LEU A 49 17.77 4.46 6.87
CA LEU A 49 17.02 3.21 6.79
C LEU A 49 17.65 2.15 7.68
N LYS A 50 16.86 1.64 8.63
CA LYS A 50 17.24 0.47 9.42
C LYS A 50 17.10 -0.76 8.54
N VAL A 51 18.22 -1.35 8.17
CA VAL A 51 18.27 -2.57 7.34
C VAL A 51 17.44 -3.70 7.97
N SER A 52 17.44 -3.84 9.29
CA SER A 52 16.60 -4.83 9.97
C SER A 52 15.10 -4.62 9.72
N VAL A 53 14.62 -3.37 9.68
CA VAL A 53 13.22 -3.08 9.34
C VAL A 53 12.94 -3.47 7.90
N LEU A 54 13.83 -3.11 6.97
CA LEU A 54 13.70 -3.48 5.54
C LEU A 54 13.65 -5.00 5.33
N LEU A 55 14.53 -5.74 5.99
CA LEU A 55 14.57 -7.20 5.90
C LEU A 55 13.29 -7.83 6.46
N ILE A 56 12.80 -7.35 7.62
CA ILE A 56 11.58 -7.85 8.23
C ILE A 56 10.36 -7.57 7.33
N VAL A 57 10.20 -6.34 6.82
CA VAL A 57 9.04 -6.03 5.97
C VAL A 57 9.06 -6.86 4.68
N SER A 58 10.24 -7.00 4.06
CA SER A 58 10.42 -7.81 2.86
C SER A 58 10.12 -9.28 3.13
N ALA A 59 10.61 -9.83 4.24
CA ALA A 59 10.35 -11.20 4.65
C ALA A 59 8.85 -11.46 4.89
N ILE A 60 8.14 -10.52 5.53
CA ILE A 60 6.69 -10.63 5.73
C ILE A 60 5.95 -10.66 4.39
N GLN A 61 6.28 -9.76 3.45
CA GLN A 61 5.62 -9.73 2.15
C GLN A 61 5.89 -11.01 1.35
N THR A 62 7.15 -11.45 1.33
CA THR A 62 7.54 -12.71 0.66
C THR A 62 6.86 -13.91 1.30
N PHE A 63 6.76 -13.97 2.63
CA PHE A 63 6.06 -15.05 3.32
C PHE A 63 4.57 -15.10 2.94
N ILE A 64 3.88 -13.96 2.94
CA ILE A 64 2.47 -13.89 2.51
C ILE A 64 2.35 -14.36 1.06
N PHE A 65 3.21 -13.89 0.16
CA PHE A 65 3.23 -14.32 -1.23
C PHE A 65 3.44 -15.83 -1.38
N LEU A 66 4.41 -16.42 -0.68
CA LEU A 66 4.68 -17.86 -0.72
C LEU A 66 3.49 -18.67 -0.19
N MET A 67 2.80 -18.18 0.84
CA MET A 67 1.60 -18.83 1.36
C MET A 67 0.45 -18.79 0.37
N ILE A 68 0.23 -17.65 -0.31
CA ILE A 68 -0.79 -17.53 -1.35
C ILE A 68 -0.42 -18.41 -2.55
N LEU A 69 0.83 -18.37 -2.99
CA LEU A 69 1.36 -19.23 -4.05
C LEU A 69 1.13 -20.71 -3.74
N PHE A 70 1.39 -21.14 -2.50
CA PHE A 70 1.13 -22.50 -2.06
C PHE A 70 -0.37 -22.86 -2.16
N VAL A 71 -1.26 -22.00 -1.65
CA VAL A 71 -2.72 -22.24 -1.69
C VAL A 71 -3.22 -22.28 -3.14
N VAL A 72 -2.80 -21.32 -3.97
CA VAL A 72 -3.13 -21.28 -5.40
C VAL A 72 -2.65 -22.55 -6.09
N SER A 73 -1.39 -22.96 -5.88
CA SER A 73 -0.84 -24.18 -6.50
C SER A 73 -1.58 -25.48 -6.19
N LYS A 74 -2.40 -25.49 -5.12
CA LYS A 74 -3.22 -26.65 -4.73
C LYS A 74 -4.66 -26.56 -5.22
N ASN A 75 -5.18 -25.35 -5.37
CA ASN A 75 -6.61 -25.11 -5.60
C ASN A 75 -6.92 -24.63 -7.03
N SER A 76 -5.91 -24.19 -7.80
CA SER A 76 -6.14 -23.67 -9.14
C SER A 76 -6.00 -24.76 -10.20
N GLU A 77 -6.98 -24.81 -11.10
CA GLU A 77 -6.95 -25.63 -12.33
C GLU A 77 -6.26 -24.89 -13.48
N VAL A 78 -5.47 -23.84 -13.20
CA VAL A 78 -4.84 -23.00 -14.23
C VAL A 78 -3.58 -23.67 -14.78
N ASP A 79 -3.43 -23.66 -16.11
CA ASP A 79 -2.27 -24.22 -16.81
C ASP A 79 -0.94 -23.57 -16.40
N SER A 80 -0.97 -22.29 -16.03
CA SER A 80 0.18 -21.54 -15.53
C SER A 80 -0.20 -20.76 -14.28
N ILE A 81 0.61 -20.93 -13.23
CA ILE A 81 0.47 -20.22 -11.94
C ILE A 81 0.88 -18.75 -12.06
N PHE A 82 1.74 -18.40 -13.02
CA PHE A 82 2.23 -17.02 -13.19
C PHE A 82 1.63 -16.37 -14.43
N THR A 83 1.28 -15.08 -14.31
CA THR A 83 0.83 -14.23 -15.44
C THR A 83 1.99 -13.75 -16.31
N VAL A 84 3.22 -13.86 -15.80
CA VAL A 84 4.45 -13.40 -16.44
C VAL A 84 5.22 -14.61 -16.99
N SER A 85 5.53 -14.59 -18.29
CA SER A 85 6.26 -15.69 -18.95
C SER A 85 7.69 -15.33 -19.40
N SER A 86 8.17 -14.11 -19.12
CA SER A 86 9.54 -13.69 -19.45
C SER A 86 10.09 -12.67 -18.46
N TRP A 87 11.43 -12.59 -18.38
CA TRP A 87 12.12 -11.59 -17.56
C TRP A 87 11.78 -10.15 -17.97
N GLY A 88 11.61 -9.90 -19.27
CA GLY A 88 11.22 -8.58 -19.77
C GLY A 88 9.84 -8.16 -19.27
N MET A 89 8.86 -9.08 -19.28
CA MET A 89 7.54 -8.82 -18.71
C MET A 89 7.62 -8.62 -17.19
N LEU A 90 8.43 -9.41 -16.48
CA LEU A 90 8.60 -9.27 -15.03
C LEU A 90 9.11 -7.87 -14.66
N ILE A 91 10.16 -7.42 -15.34
CA ILE A 91 10.76 -6.10 -15.15
C ILE A 91 9.75 -5.00 -15.49
N TYR A 92 9.05 -5.13 -16.63
CA TYR A 92 8.02 -4.19 -17.02
C TYR A 92 6.90 -4.09 -15.96
N PHE A 93 6.36 -5.21 -15.50
CA PHE A 93 5.33 -5.23 -14.45
C PHE A 93 5.84 -4.65 -13.13
N PHE A 94 7.08 -4.95 -12.75
CA PHE A 94 7.68 -4.40 -11.53
C PHE A 94 7.77 -2.87 -11.60
N VAL A 95 8.32 -2.35 -12.70
CA VAL A 95 8.48 -0.89 -12.92
C VAL A 95 7.14 -0.20 -13.06
N LYS A 96 6.20 -0.79 -13.82
CA LYS A 96 4.84 -0.26 -14.00
C LYS A 96 4.14 -0.12 -12.65
N ASN A 97 4.13 -1.18 -11.83
CA ASN A 97 3.51 -1.14 -10.50
C ASN A 97 4.18 -0.08 -9.63
N PHE A 98 5.51 0.02 -9.66
CA PHE A 98 6.25 0.98 -8.83
C PHE A 98 5.89 2.42 -9.14
N LEU A 99 5.79 2.77 -10.43
CA LEU A 99 5.45 4.11 -10.88
C LEU A 99 3.96 4.42 -10.74
N ALA A 100 3.08 3.47 -11.06
CA ALA A 100 1.63 3.63 -11.09
C ALA A 100 0.94 3.22 -9.77
N GLY A 101 1.64 3.34 -8.65
CA GLY A 101 1.10 3.04 -7.33
C GLY A 101 2.01 3.59 -6.22
N PRO A 102 2.94 2.79 -5.66
CA PRO A 102 3.70 3.16 -4.47
C PRO A 102 4.43 4.50 -4.56
N LEU A 103 5.10 4.80 -5.67
CA LEU A 103 5.84 6.06 -5.79
C LEU A 103 4.91 7.27 -5.83
N GLY A 104 3.78 7.15 -6.53
CA GLY A 104 2.80 8.21 -6.73
C GLY A 104 1.85 8.41 -5.56
N GLU A 105 1.52 7.35 -4.83
CA GLU A 105 0.47 7.37 -3.81
C GLU A 105 0.98 7.66 -2.40
N GLU A 106 2.17 7.15 -2.07
CA GLU A 106 2.62 7.10 -0.67
C GLU A 106 2.93 8.48 -0.09
N LEU A 107 3.35 9.45 -0.92
CA LEU A 107 3.60 10.81 -0.44
C LEU A 107 2.31 11.48 0.06
N GLY A 108 1.21 11.38 -0.68
CA GLY A 108 -0.09 11.89 -0.25
C GLY A 108 -0.66 11.14 0.97
N TRP A 109 -0.70 9.80 0.92
CA TRP A 109 -1.36 9.01 1.97
C TRP A 109 -0.52 8.86 3.24
N ARG A 110 0.76 8.52 3.13
CA ARG A 110 1.64 8.21 4.26
C ARG A 110 2.55 9.38 4.61
N GLY A 111 3.04 10.10 3.61
CA GLY A 111 3.87 11.30 3.79
C GLY A 111 3.11 12.51 4.33
N PHE A 112 1.79 12.56 4.15
CA PHE A 112 0.93 13.64 4.62
C PHE A 112 -0.25 13.14 5.48
N ALA A 113 -1.26 12.48 4.89
CA ALA A 113 -2.53 12.23 5.56
C ALA A 113 -2.38 11.42 6.86
N GLN A 114 -1.52 10.40 6.85
CA GLN A 114 -1.18 9.60 8.03
C GLN A 114 -0.57 10.42 9.15
N ILE A 115 0.39 11.30 8.83
CA ILE A 115 1.09 12.09 9.83
C ILE A 115 0.11 13.07 10.49
N GLU A 116 -0.73 13.74 9.70
CA GLU A 116 -1.71 14.67 10.25
C GLU A 116 -2.80 13.98 11.08
N LEU A 117 -3.27 12.80 10.66
CA LEU A 117 -4.24 12.04 11.45
C LEU A 117 -3.65 11.49 12.76
N GLN A 118 -2.36 11.10 12.76
CA GLN A 118 -1.67 10.64 13.97
C GLN A 118 -1.43 11.75 15.01
N LYS A 119 -1.55 13.03 14.63
CA LYS A 119 -1.56 14.14 15.61
C LYS A 119 -2.83 14.16 16.47
N LYS A 120 -3.93 13.60 15.97
CA LYS A 120 -5.26 13.65 16.62
C LYS A 120 -5.73 12.29 17.15
N TYR A 121 -5.24 11.21 16.55
CA TYR A 121 -5.66 9.85 16.86
C TYR A 121 -4.46 8.94 17.07
N SER A 122 -4.67 7.82 17.76
CA SER A 122 -3.64 6.79 17.85
C SER A 122 -3.27 6.26 16.47
N PRO A 123 -2.04 5.75 16.27
CA PRO A 123 -1.63 5.22 14.97
C PRO A 123 -2.56 4.12 14.44
N LEU A 124 -3.09 3.25 15.30
CA LEU A 124 -4.11 2.26 14.89
C LEU A 124 -5.39 2.93 14.37
N LYS A 125 -5.97 3.88 15.12
CA LYS A 125 -7.19 4.57 14.68
C LYS A 125 -6.96 5.37 13.39
N ALA A 126 -5.83 6.07 13.29
CA ALA A 126 -5.42 6.76 12.06
C ALA A 126 -5.22 5.78 10.89
N SER A 127 -4.71 4.57 11.16
CA SER A 127 -4.53 3.53 10.14
C SER A 127 -5.85 3.01 9.58
N ILE A 128 -6.86 2.80 10.42
CA ILE A 128 -8.19 2.34 10.02
C ILE A 128 -8.92 3.42 9.21
N ILE A 129 -8.90 4.68 9.69
CA ILE A 129 -9.54 5.80 8.99
C ILE A 129 -8.95 5.97 7.60
N ILE A 130 -7.61 6.00 7.48
CA ILE A 130 -6.97 6.14 6.18
C ILE A 130 -7.14 4.90 5.33
N GLY A 131 -7.06 3.70 5.91
CA GLY A 131 -7.29 2.45 5.18
C GLY A 131 -8.67 2.44 4.51
N PHE A 132 -9.69 2.91 5.22
CA PHE A 132 -11.03 3.06 4.64
C PHE A 132 -11.04 4.05 3.47
N TRP A 133 -10.55 5.27 3.65
CA TRP A 133 -10.58 6.28 2.58
C TRP A 133 -9.69 5.95 1.39
N TRP A 134 -8.54 5.33 1.64
CA TRP A 134 -7.65 4.85 0.60
C TRP A 134 -8.29 3.68 -0.16
N GLY A 135 -8.96 2.75 0.53
CA GLY A 135 -9.75 1.70 -0.12
C GLY A 135 -10.87 2.27 -0.98
N MET A 136 -11.67 3.19 -0.44
CA MET A 136 -12.75 3.86 -1.17
C MET A 136 -12.26 4.70 -2.35
N TRP A 137 -11.03 5.22 -2.33
CA TRP A 137 -10.45 5.91 -3.49
C TRP A 137 -10.32 4.99 -4.72
N HIS A 138 -10.31 3.66 -4.54
CA HIS A 138 -10.31 2.68 -5.63
C HIS A 138 -11.70 2.36 -6.18
N LEU A 139 -12.76 2.98 -5.65
CA LEU A 139 -14.15 2.74 -6.06
C LEU A 139 -14.34 2.72 -7.59
N PRO A 140 -13.75 3.63 -8.40
CA PRO A 140 -13.90 3.58 -9.86
C PRO A 140 -13.37 2.28 -10.48
N ILE A 141 -12.24 1.78 -9.99
CA ILE A 141 -11.57 0.57 -10.51
C ILE A 141 -12.38 -0.68 -10.17
N TRP A 142 -13.12 -0.69 -9.07
CA TRP A 142 -13.96 -1.84 -8.70
C TRP A 142 -15.00 -2.13 -9.78
N PHE A 143 -15.56 -1.10 -10.41
CA PHE A 143 -16.53 -1.24 -11.50
C PHE A 143 -15.89 -1.53 -12.87
N THR A 144 -14.56 -1.48 -13.01
CA THR A 144 -13.86 -1.88 -14.24
C THR A 144 -13.44 -3.36 -14.24
N THR A 145 -13.69 -4.08 -13.14
CA THR A 145 -13.33 -5.51 -13.00
C THR A 145 -14.23 -6.44 -13.84
N GLY A 146 -15.42 -5.98 -14.22
CA GLY A 146 -16.44 -6.81 -14.86
C GLY A 146 -17.28 -7.64 -13.88
N PHE A 147 -17.07 -7.52 -12.57
CA PHE A 147 -17.90 -8.20 -11.56
C PHE A 147 -19.24 -7.50 -11.33
N PHE A 148 -20.27 -8.29 -11.04
CA PHE A 148 -21.61 -7.82 -10.71
C PHE A 148 -22.23 -8.66 -9.57
N GLY A 149 -23.31 -8.14 -8.95
CA GLY A 149 -24.05 -8.85 -7.91
C GLY A 149 -23.17 -9.30 -6.74
N MET A 150 -23.31 -10.56 -6.33
CA MET A 150 -22.58 -11.13 -5.19
C MET A 150 -21.06 -11.14 -5.37
N ASP A 151 -20.57 -11.30 -6.59
CA ASP A 151 -19.14 -11.37 -6.85
C ASP A 151 -18.48 -10.00 -6.70
N LEU A 152 -19.16 -8.92 -7.13
CA LEU A 152 -18.70 -7.56 -6.85
C LEU A 152 -18.70 -7.26 -5.35
N MET A 153 -19.74 -7.70 -4.62
CA MET A 153 -19.78 -7.51 -3.16
C MET A 153 -18.64 -8.24 -2.45
N LYS A 154 -18.34 -9.49 -2.83
CA LYS A 154 -17.20 -10.26 -2.30
C LYS A 154 -15.88 -9.58 -2.62
N TYR A 155 -15.68 -9.16 -3.86
CA TYR A 155 -14.49 -8.44 -4.29
C TYR A 155 -14.26 -7.19 -3.43
N ILE A 156 -15.28 -6.34 -3.28
CA ILE A 156 -15.19 -5.11 -2.48
C ILE A 156 -14.89 -5.44 -1.00
N LEU A 157 -15.58 -6.43 -0.44
CA LEU A 157 -15.37 -6.83 0.96
C LEU A 157 -13.93 -7.26 1.22
N PHE A 158 -13.42 -8.21 0.43
CA PHE A 158 -12.05 -8.72 0.60
C PHE A 158 -11.01 -7.65 0.27
N PHE A 159 -11.26 -6.82 -0.74
CA PHE A 159 -10.38 -5.69 -1.08
C PHE A 159 -10.25 -4.73 0.10
N MET A 160 -11.38 -4.32 0.70
CA MET A 160 -11.38 -3.39 1.84
C MET A 160 -10.69 -3.98 3.07
N ILE A 161 -10.92 -5.26 3.38
CA ILE A 161 -10.22 -5.95 4.47
C ILE A 161 -8.71 -5.94 4.20
N SER A 162 -8.28 -6.33 3.00
CA SER A 162 -6.87 -6.36 2.62
C SER A 162 -6.22 -4.98 2.75
N ILE A 163 -6.86 -3.94 2.20
CA ILE A 163 -6.36 -2.55 2.24
C ILE A 163 -6.25 -2.02 3.66
N ILE A 164 -7.25 -2.25 4.52
CA ILE A 164 -7.19 -1.80 5.92
C ILE A 164 -6.07 -2.53 6.67
N CYS A 165 -5.93 -3.85 6.47
CA CYS A 165 -4.93 -4.66 7.14
C CYS A 165 -3.51 -4.28 6.73
N ILE A 166 -3.23 -4.15 5.43
CA ILE A 166 -1.91 -3.70 4.97
C ILE A 166 -1.61 -2.28 5.45
N LYS A 167 -2.62 -1.40 5.55
CA LYS A 167 -2.43 -0.06 6.12
C LYS A 167 -1.93 -0.15 7.56
N ILE A 168 -2.51 -1.00 8.41
CA ILE A 168 -2.05 -1.20 9.79
C ILE A 168 -0.56 -1.61 9.80
N VAL A 169 -0.19 -2.57 8.96
CA VAL A 169 1.20 -3.05 8.82
C VAL A 169 2.13 -1.91 8.38
N MET A 170 1.77 -1.18 7.32
CA MET A 170 2.54 -0.02 6.84
C MET A 170 2.71 1.05 7.91
N THR A 171 1.66 1.30 8.70
CA THR A 171 1.68 2.28 9.79
C THR A 171 2.68 1.89 10.86
N ALA A 172 2.64 0.63 11.31
CA ALA A 172 3.53 0.14 12.34
C ALA A 172 5.00 0.25 11.90
N PHE A 173 5.33 -0.20 10.68
CA PHE A 173 6.70 -0.17 10.19
C PHE A 173 7.17 1.23 9.82
N TYR A 174 6.31 2.08 9.27
CA TYR A 174 6.61 3.50 9.09
C TYR A 174 6.92 4.14 10.45
N ASN A 175 6.16 3.82 11.50
CA ASN A 175 6.40 4.38 12.83
C ASN A 175 7.72 3.93 13.48
N LEU A 176 8.30 2.80 13.05
CA LEU A 176 9.60 2.30 13.53
C LEU A 176 10.83 3.01 12.91
N ASN A 177 10.69 3.54 11.70
CA ASN A 177 11.81 4.12 10.94
C ASN A 177 11.59 5.57 10.50
N GLN A 178 10.34 6.02 10.39
CA GLN A 178 9.94 7.34 9.91
C GLN A 178 10.62 7.70 8.57
N ASN A 179 10.66 6.73 7.64
CA ASN A 179 11.16 6.93 6.28
C ASN A 179 10.14 6.34 5.30
N LEU A 180 9.76 7.12 4.28
CA LEU A 180 8.72 6.78 3.32
C LEU A 180 9.07 5.59 2.41
N ILE A 181 10.36 5.22 2.31
CA ILE A 181 10.78 4.02 1.57
C ILE A 181 10.16 2.74 2.17
N ILE A 182 9.93 2.71 3.49
CA ILE A 182 9.33 1.54 4.15
C ILE A 182 7.93 1.22 3.61
N PRO A 183 6.94 2.13 3.67
CA PRO A 183 5.64 1.87 3.08
C PRO A 183 5.67 1.73 1.55
N ILE A 184 6.56 2.45 0.84
CA ILE A 184 6.73 2.26 -0.62
C ILE A 184 7.09 0.81 -0.97
N ILE A 185 8.03 0.20 -0.24
CA ILE A 185 8.43 -1.20 -0.48
C ILE A 185 7.29 -2.17 -0.14
N ILE A 186 6.59 -1.95 0.97
CA ILE A 186 5.44 -2.79 1.36
C ILE A 186 4.37 -2.74 0.28
N HIS A 187 4.00 -1.54 -0.17
CA HIS A 187 3.00 -1.34 -1.23
C HIS A 187 3.47 -1.93 -2.56
N GLN A 188 4.76 -1.77 -2.92
CA GLN A 188 5.30 -2.36 -4.15
C GLN A 188 5.16 -3.87 -4.15
N PHE A 189 5.56 -4.54 -3.08
CA PHE A 189 5.45 -5.99 -3.00
C PHE A 189 4.00 -6.46 -2.94
N PHE A 190 3.11 -5.71 -2.27
CA PHE A 190 1.68 -6.01 -2.30
C PHE A 190 1.11 -6.01 -3.72
N ASN A 191 1.31 -4.94 -4.49
CA ASN A 191 0.78 -4.86 -5.85
C ASN A 191 1.45 -5.88 -6.78
N PHE A 192 2.78 -5.98 -6.69
CA PHE A 192 3.56 -6.85 -7.57
C PHE A 192 3.24 -8.33 -7.34
N PHE A 193 3.21 -8.81 -6.10
CA PHE A 193 2.97 -10.22 -5.80
C PHE A 193 1.57 -10.68 -6.13
N ILE A 194 0.55 -9.83 -5.96
CA ILE A 194 -0.80 -10.14 -6.43
C ILE A 194 -0.83 -10.20 -7.95
N GLY A 195 -0.23 -9.21 -8.62
CA GLY A 195 -0.31 -9.07 -10.08
C GLY A 195 0.43 -10.15 -10.88
N ILE A 196 1.44 -10.81 -10.29
CA ILE A 196 2.18 -11.89 -10.97
C ILE A 196 1.52 -13.26 -10.84
N LEU A 197 0.56 -13.44 -9.93
CA LEU A 197 -0.16 -14.70 -9.75
C LEU A 197 -1.36 -14.77 -10.69
N ASN A 198 -1.54 -15.92 -11.31
CA ASN A 198 -2.70 -16.26 -12.12
C ASN A 198 -3.72 -17.02 -11.26
N GLY A 199 -5.00 -16.84 -11.56
CA GLY A 199 -6.10 -17.45 -10.82
C GLY A 199 -7.34 -16.56 -10.77
N ASN A 200 -8.36 -17.03 -10.08
CA ASN A 200 -9.56 -16.22 -9.84
C ASN A 200 -9.21 -15.01 -8.97
N LEU A 201 -9.50 -13.80 -9.46
CA LEU A 201 -9.14 -12.55 -8.80
C LEU A 201 -9.80 -12.39 -7.42
N ILE A 202 -11.05 -12.86 -7.25
CA ILE A 202 -11.75 -12.80 -5.96
C ILE A 202 -11.03 -13.69 -4.95
N ASP A 203 -10.63 -14.89 -5.34
CA ASP A 203 -9.90 -15.81 -4.47
C ASP A 203 -8.52 -15.26 -4.11
N LEU A 204 -7.78 -14.70 -5.07
CA LEU A 204 -6.48 -14.07 -4.80
C LEU A 204 -6.61 -12.92 -3.78
N ILE A 205 -7.61 -12.06 -3.92
CA ILE A 205 -7.85 -10.96 -2.97
C ILE A 205 -8.35 -11.48 -1.63
N MET A 206 -9.17 -12.54 -1.61
CA MET A 206 -9.59 -13.22 -0.38
C MET A 206 -8.39 -13.76 0.39
N TYR A 207 -7.47 -14.48 -0.27
CA TYR A 207 -6.27 -15.00 0.37
C TYR A 207 -5.38 -13.86 0.90
N ASN A 208 -5.21 -12.78 0.13
CA ASN A 208 -4.52 -11.59 0.61
C ASN A 208 -5.18 -11.02 1.87
N ALA A 209 -6.49 -10.82 1.85
CA ALA A 209 -7.25 -10.32 2.98
C ALA A 209 -7.03 -11.19 4.22
N MET A 210 -7.08 -12.52 4.08
CA MET A 210 -6.85 -13.47 5.18
C MET A 210 -5.44 -13.36 5.76
N PHE A 211 -4.40 -13.43 4.92
CA PHE A 211 -3.01 -13.41 5.42
C PHE A 211 -2.62 -12.03 5.98
N TYR A 212 -3.02 -10.93 5.34
CA TYR A 212 -2.79 -9.60 5.91
C TYR A 212 -3.60 -9.37 7.19
N LEU A 213 -4.80 -9.94 7.31
CA LEU A 213 -5.57 -9.87 8.56
C LEU A 213 -4.82 -10.55 9.70
N VAL A 214 -4.27 -11.75 9.48
CA VAL A 214 -3.45 -12.45 10.48
C VAL A 214 -2.26 -11.58 10.89
N VAL A 215 -1.51 -11.04 9.92
CA VAL A 215 -0.35 -10.19 10.22
C VAL A 215 -0.76 -8.90 10.93
N ALA A 216 -1.86 -8.26 10.53
CA ALA A 216 -2.37 -7.06 11.17
C ALA A 216 -2.79 -7.34 12.63
N VAL A 217 -3.49 -8.44 12.89
CA VAL A 217 -3.87 -8.87 14.25
C VAL A 217 -2.62 -9.14 15.09
N LEU A 218 -1.63 -9.87 14.56
CA LEU A 218 -0.36 -10.09 15.26
C LEU A 218 0.34 -8.77 15.58
N MET A 219 0.38 -7.82 14.65
CA MET A 219 0.96 -6.50 14.88
C MET A 219 0.21 -5.69 15.93
N ILE A 220 -1.12 -5.79 15.97
CA ILE A 220 -1.97 -5.15 17.00
C ILE A 220 -1.71 -5.76 18.37
N VAL A 221 -1.66 -7.08 18.48
CA VAL A 221 -1.50 -7.80 19.76
C VAL A 221 -0.08 -7.68 20.31
N ILE A 222 0.94 -7.92 19.48
CA ILE A 222 2.35 -7.83 19.89
C ILE A 222 2.76 -6.38 20.09
N ASN A 223 2.29 -5.49 19.21
CA ASN A 223 2.58 -4.06 19.16
C ASN A 223 4.05 -3.72 19.52
N PRO A 224 5.01 -4.19 18.72
CA PRO A 224 6.42 -4.06 19.05
C PRO A 224 6.80 -2.59 19.19
N LYS A 225 7.44 -2.24 20.31
CA LYS A 225 7.82 -0.86 20.67
C LYS A 225 6.66 0.13 20.76
N ARG A 226 5.44 -0.37 20.97
CA ARG A 226 4.20 0.43 21.16
C ARG A 226 3.85 1.35 19.99
N VAL A 227 4.22 0.99 18.76
CA VAL A 227 4.07 1.85 17.58
C VAL A 227 2.63 2.04 17.07
N LEU A 228 1.67 1.25 17.56
CA LEU A 228 0.26 1.33 17.18
C LEU A 228 -0.66 2.04 18.20
N TYR A 229 -0.19 2.26 19.43
CA TYR A 229 -0.99 2.86 20.51
C TYR A 229 -0.32 4.13 21.06
N GLY A 230 -1.12 4.99 21.71
CA GLY A 230 -0.70 6.29 22.22
C GLY A 230 -1.04 7.43 21.27
N THR A 231 -1.24 8.63 21.81
CA THR A 231 -1.48 9.88 21.08
C THR A 231 -0.36 10.86 21.46
N GLY A 232 0.55 11.15 20.52
CA GLY A 232 1.69 12.04 20.74
C GLY A 232 2.95 11.34 21.25
N ASP A 233 4.12 11.92 20.91
CA ASP A 233 5.50 11.52 21.29
C ASP A 233 6.30 10.52 20.43
N ILE A 234 6.03 10.44 19.12
CA ILE A 234 7.08 9.93 18.20
C ILE A 234 8.05 11.05 17.76
N ASN A 235 7.60 12.32 17.78
CA ASN A 235 8.42 13.47 17.37
C ASN A 235 9.25 14.12 18.50
N SER A 236 8.93 13.92 19.78
CA SER A 236 9.68 14.54 20.90
C SER A 236 11.03 13.87 21.20
N LYS A 237 11.35 12.75 20.54
CA LYS A 237 12.67 12.10 20.67
C LYS A 237 13.75 12.63 19.74
N ASN A 238 13.43 13.55 18.82
CA ASN A 238 14.40 14.10 17.86
C ASN A 238 14.77 15.58 18.10
N GLU A 239 14.35 16.17 19.23
CA GLU A 239 14.75 17.54 19.63
C GLU A 239 15.82 17.57 20.73
N LYS A 240 16.38 16.42 21.09
CA LYS A 240 17.61 16.34 21.88
C LYS A 240 18.65 15.65 21.03
N TYR A 241 19.45 16.42 20.30
CA TYR A 241 20.89 16.29 20.05
C TYR A 241 21.28 17.31 18.97
#